data_AF-A0A947CML0-F1
#
_entry.id   AF-A0A947CML0-F1
#
_cell.length_a   1.000
_cell.length_b   1.000
_cell.length_c   1.000
_cell.angle_alpha   90.00
_cell.angle_beta   90.00
_cell.angle_gamma   90.00
#
_symmetry.space_group_name_H-M   'P 1'
#
loop_
_entity.id
_entity.type
_entity.pdbx_description
1 polymer ?
#
loop_
_entity_poly.entity_id
_entity_poly.type
_entity_poly.pdbx_seq_one_letter_code
_entity_poly.pdbx_strand_id
1 'polypeptide(L)'
;MKLLPLALFLLVIGCSDDGGICSGDVCDFECDGCGATCQGVSECIADCTDGCDLGCVDSTDCDIRCNDDCQITCTDTTTCAAQCGADCEYECQSVSSCTPTLGDKGVARCTSVGTCDVTCTDDCAVYCQDTGTCTVSCDQGNQQSCENDVVACGPCPPVTNPT
;
A
#
# COMPACT_ATOMS: atom_id res chain seq x y z
N MET A 1 10.07 20.83 -41.32
CA MET A 1 9.68 20.90 -39.90
C MET A 1 10.27 19.66 -39.23
N LYS A 2 11.32 19.82 -38.42
CA LYS A 2 11.97 18.72 -37.69
C LYS A 2 11.33 18.65 -36.31
N LEU A 3 10.63 17.55 -36.01
CA LEU A 3 10.18 17.22 -34.65
C LEU A 3 11.44 16.92 -33.80
N LEU A 4 11.64 17.68 -32.72
CA LEU A 4 12.60 17.32 -31.68
C LEU A 4 11.96 16.26 -30.76
N PRO A 5 12.71 15.24 -30.33
CA PRO A 5 12.24 14.32 -29.31
C PRO A 5 12.23 15.03 -27.95
N LEU A 6 11.07 15.05 -27.28
CA LEU A 6 10.96 15.39 -25.86
C LEU A 6 11.74 14.32 -25.09
N ALA A 7 12.90 14.69 -24.55
CA ALA A 7 13.61 13.85 -23.59
C ALA A 7 12.85 13.93 -22.27
N LEU A 8 12.09 12.89 -21.96
CA LEU A 8 11.46 12.69 -20.66
C LEU A 8 12.58 12.46 -19.64
N PHE A 9 12.93 13.51 -18.90
CA PHE A 9 13.87 13.42 -17.79
C PHE A 9 13.11 12.81 -16.61
N LEU A 10 13.28 11.50 -16.39
CA LEU A 10 12.93 10.86 -15.12
C LEU A 10 13.88 11.43 -14.06
N LEU A 11 13.37 12.36 -13.24
CA LEU A 11 14.04 12.84 -12.06
C LEU A 11 13.87 11.77 -10.99
N VAL A 12 14.85 10.87 -10.87
CA VAL A 12 14.96 9.98 -9.71
C VAL A 12 15.33 10.87 -8.52
N ILE A 13 14.36 11.16 -7.67
CA ILE A 13 14.59 11.94 -6.46
C ILE A 13 14.97 10.92 -5.38
N GLY A 14 16.27 10.77 -5.12
CA GLY A 14 16.72 9.99 -3.98
C GLY A 14 16.21 10.63 -2.68
N CYS A 15 15.46 9.86 -1.88
CA CYS A 15 15.04 10.29 -0.55
C CYS A 15 16.27 10.41 0.36
N SER A 16 16.37 11.53 1.08
CA SER A 16 17.28 11.65 2.22
C SER A 16 16.62 11.01 3.45
N ASP A 17 17.41 10.54 4.43
CA ASP A 17 16.98 9.76 5.59
C ASP A 17 15.86 10.39 6.45
N ASP A 18 15.56 11.68 6.27
CA ASP A 18 14.49 12.42 6.98
C ASP A 18 13.11 12.33 6.29
N GLY A 19 13.05 11.61 5.18
CA GLY A 19 11.88 11.45 4.34
C GLY A 19 11.55 12.64 3.44
N GLY A 20 10.84 12.36 2.35
CA GLY A 20 10.62 13.30 1.26
C GLY A 20 9.19 13.35 0.76
N ILE A 21 8.68 14.55 0.48
CA ILE A 21 7.44 14.74 -0.27
C ILE A 21 7.80 14.97 -1.73
N CYS A 22 7.25 14.17 -2.63
CA CYS A 22 7.32 14.42 -4.06
C CYS A 22 5.98 14.96 -4.57
N SER A 23 6.07 16.05 -5.32
CA SER A 23 4.94 16.71 -5.98
C SER A 23 5.32 17.00 -7.42
N GLY A 24 4.54 16.48 -8.37
CA GLY A 24 4.81 16.53 -9.80
C GLY A 24 3.80 15.66 -10.56
N ASP A 25 4.07 15.37 -11.82
CA ASP A 25 3.20 14.46 -12.57
C ASP A 25 3.47 12.99 -12.19
N VAL A 26 4.75 12.64 -12.03
CA VAL A 26 5.22 11.28 -11.71
C VAL A 26 6.30 11.37 -10.64
N CYS A 27 6.22 10.48 -9.64
CA CYS A 27 7.20 10.30 -8.58
C CYS A 27 7.73 8.86 -8.61
N ASP A 28 9.04 8.73 -8.48
CA ASP A 28 9.75 7.44 -8.49
C ASP A 28 10.80 7.48 -7.38
N PHE A 29 10.60 6.64 -6.36
CA PHE A 29 11.42 6.54 -5.16
C PHE A 29 12.05 5.17 -5.04
N GLU A 30 13.36 5.16 -4.75
CA GLU A 30 14.08 3.96 -4.32
C GLU A 30 14.76 4.28 -2.99
N CYS A 31 14.46 3.54 -1.92
CA CYS A 31 15.05 3.79 -0.61
C CYS A 31 15.17 2.55 0.29
N ASP A 32 15.83 2.72 1.43
CA ASP A 32 16.05 1.69 2.45
C ASP A 32 15.87 2.31 3.85
N GLY A 33 14.83 1.90 4.57
CA GLY A 33 14.47 2.46 5.88
C GLY A 33 14.05 3.94 5.87
N CYS A 34 13.43 4.42 4.80
CA CYS A 34 13.08 5.83 4.63
C CYS A 34 11.58 6.12 4.77
N GLY A 35 11.23 7.39 4.98
CA GLY A 35 9.89 7.91 4.77
C GLY A 35 9.73 8.53 3.38
N ALA A 36 8.68 8.24 2.63
CA ALA A 36 8.41 8.95 1.37
C ALA A 36 6.91 9.16 1.17
N THR A 37 6.52 10.33 0.69
CA THR A 37 5.11 10.61 0.39
C THR A 37 4.95 11.23 -0.99
N CYS A 38 4.19 10.58 -1.85
CA CYS A 38 3.69 11.17 -3.09
C CYS A 38 2.44 12.00 -2.80
N GLN A 39 2.43 13.26 -3.22
CA GLN A 39 1.27 14.13 -3.00
C GLN A 39 0.83 14.83 -4.29
N GLY A 40 -0.44 14.62 -4.64
CA GLY A 40 -1.07 15.32 -5.76
C GLY A 40 -0.54 14.90 -7.13
N VAL A 41 -0.06 13.66 -7.26
CA VAL A 41 0.61 13.17 -8.48
C VAL A 41 -0.27 12.21 -9.28
N SER A 42 0.01 12.07 -10.57
CA SER A 42 -0.71 11.09 -11.39
C SER A 42 -0.21 9.67 -11.13
N GLU A 43 1.10 9.51 -10.96
CA GLU A 43 1.72 8.21 -10.76
C GLU A 43 2.78 8.30 -9.65
N CYS A 44 2.69 7.38 -8.68
CA CYS A 44 3.65 7.21 -7.62
C CYS A 44 4.20 5.78 -7.64
N ILE A 45 5.51 5.66 -7.80
CA ILE A 45 6.24 4.41 -7.71
C ILE A 45 7.20 4.53 -6.54
N ALA A 46 7.15 3.57 -5.62
CA ALA A 46 8.07 3.52 -4.50
C ALA A 46 8.56 2.10 -4.27
N ASP A 47 9.87 1.90 -4.33
CA ASP A 47 10.53 0.65 -4.02
C ASP A 47 11.38 0.83 -2.74
N CYS A 48 11.08 0.04 -1.72
CA CYS A 48 11.78 -0.01 -0.45
C CYS A 48 12.35 -1.41 -0.20
N THR A 49 13.50 -1.48 0.48
CA THR A 49 13.97 -2.75 1.05
C THR A 49 13.15 -3.05 2.31
N ASP A 50 13.54 -2.58 3.50
CA ASP A 50 12.82 -2.87 4.73
C ASP A 50 12.53 -1.60 5.55
N GLY A 51 11.51 -1.63 6.41
CA GLY A 51 11.32 -0.64 7.46
C GLY A 51 10.94 0.78 6.98
N CYS A 52 10.30 0.92 5.82
CA CYS A 52 9.90 2.21 5.28
C CYS A 52 8.50 2.65 5.71
N ASP A 53 8.29 3.96 5.69
CA ASP A 53 6.97 4.62 5.81
C ASP A 53 6.62 5.28 4.47
N LEU A 54 5.75 4.65 3.69
CA LEU A 54 5.44 5.03 2.31
C LEU A 54 3.99 5.52 2.21
N GLY A 55 3.84 6.74 1.71
CA GLY A 55 2.58 7.47 1.66
C GLY A 55 2.17 7.87 0.25
N CYS A 56 0.88 7.81 -0.01
CA CYS A 56 0.25 8.25 -1.24
C CYS A 56 -0.99 9.07 -0.92
N VAL A 57 -0.96 10.37 -1.22
CA VAL A 57 -2.03 11.31 -0.86
C VAL A 57 -2.50 12.08 -2.09
N ASP A 58 -3.82 12.19 -2.27
CA ASP A 58 -4.44 12.95 -3.37
C ASP A 58 -3.90 12.57 -4.76
N SER A 59 -3.51 11.30 -4.94
CA SER A 59 -2.82 10.80 -6.14
C SER A 59 -3.72 9.89 -6.98
N THR A 60 -3.43 9.73 -8.27
CA THR A 60 -4.27 8.85 -9.10
C THR A 60 -3.87 7.39 -8.90
N ASP A 61 -2.64 7.03 -9.24
CA ASP A 61 -2.17 5.65 -9.19
C ASP A 61 -0.92 5.52 -8.31
N CYS A 62 -0.92 4.53 -7.41
CA CYS A 62 0.19 4.22 -6.52
C CYS A 62 0.59 2.75 -6.64
N ASP A 63 1.87 2.50 -6.93
CA ASP A 63 2.50 1.17 -7.00
C ASP A 63 3.69 1.15 -6.04
N ILE A 64 3.50 0.46 -4.90
CA ILE A 64 4.47 0.44 -3.81
C ILE A 64 5.01 -0.98 -3.65
N ARG A 65 6.33 -1.12 -3.52
CA ARG A 65 6.99 -2.37 -3.17
C ARG A 65 7.83 -2.18 -1.92
N CYS A 66 7.65 -3.07 -0.97
CA CYS A 66 8.51 -3.21 0.17
C CYS A 66 8.78 -4.70 0.42
N ASN A 67 9.96 -5.02 0.93
CA ASN A 67 10.25 -6.35 1.45
C ASN A 67 9.59 -6.50 2.84
N ASP A 68 10.22 -6.15 3.96
CA ASP A 68 9.64 -6.43 5.28
C ASP A 68 9.46 -5.17 6.15
N ASP A 69 8.61 -5.26 7.18
CA ASP A 69 8.46 -4.26 8.26
C ASP A 69 8.03 -2.85 7.79
N CYS A 70 7.29 -2.73 6.69
CA CYS A 70 6.85 -1.43 6.16
C CYS A 70 5.48 -0.97 6.64
N GLN A 71 5.32 0.34 6.74
CA GLN A 71 4.04 1.03 6.85
C GLN A 71 3.70 1.67 5.51
N ILE A 72 2.53 1.34 4.95
CA ILE A 72 2.07 1.85 3.66
C ILE A 72 0.71 2.51 3.84
N THR A 73 0.60 3.80 3.51
CA THR A 73 -0.64 4.58 3.64
C THR A 73 -1.08 5.16 2.31
N CYS A 74 -2.30 4.87 1.91
CA CYS A 74 -2.95 5.45 0.73
C CYS A 74 -4.23 6.19 1.14
N THR A 75 -4.29 7.49 0.85
CA THR A 75 -5.39 8.38 1.24
C THR A 75 -5.87 9.20 0.04
N ASP A 76 -7.19 9.20 -0.18
CA ASP A 76 -7.84 10.00 -1.23
C ASP A 76 -7.24 9.74 -2.63
N THR A 77 -6.94 8.48 -2.94
CA THR A 77 -6.40 8.06 -4.24
C THR A 77 -7.40 7.31 -5.10
N THR A 78 -7.10 7.14 -6.40
CA THR A 78 -7.94 6.29 -7.28
C THR A 78 -7.57 4.82 -7.12
N THR A 79 -6.31 4.48 -7.36
CA THR A 79 -5.80 3.12 -7.18
C THR A 79 -4.59 3.11 -6.23
N CYS A 80 -4.53 2.09 -5.40
CA CYS A 80 -3.36 1.80 -4.58
C CYS A 80 -3.06 0.31 -4.60
N ALA A 81 -1.94 -0.04 -5.21
CA ALA A 81 -1.39 -1.39 -5.26
C ALA A 81 -0.11 -1.42 -4.43
N ALA A 82 0.04 -2.46 -3.62
CA ALA A 82 1.23 -2.67 -2.82
C ALA A 82 1.67 -4.13 -2.86
N GLN A 83 2.97 -4.37 -2.88
CA GLN A 83 3.59 -5.67 -2.61
C GLN A 83 4.43 -5.52 -1.36
N CYS A 84 4.07 -6.24 -0.30
CA CYS A 84 4.76 -6.21 0.97
C CYS A 84 4.98 -7.66 1.45
N GLY A 85 6.17 -7.93 1.95
CA GLY A 85 6.53 -9.17 2.62
C GLY A 85 5.98 -9.22 4.05
N ALA A 86 6.82 -9.61 5.00
CA ALA A 86 6.42 -9.89 6.36
C ALA A 86 6.23 -8.63 7.20
N ASP A 87 5.36 -8.74 8.21
CA ASP A 87 5.17 -7.79 9.29
C ASP A 87 4.83 -6.36 8.82
N CYS A 88 4.20 -6.23 7.64
CA CYS A 88 3.77 -4.95 7.08
C CYS A 88 2.39 -4.49 7.57
N GLU A 89 2.21 -3.16 7.69
CA GLU A 89 0.90 -2.52 7.87
C GLU A 89 0.52 -1.72 6.62
N TYR A 90 -0.64 -2.04 6.04
CA TYR A 90 -1.20 -1.39 4.86
C TYR A 90 -2.52 -0.72 5.22
N GLU A 91 -2.61 0.60 5.06
CA GLU A 91 -3.80 1.41 5.29
C GLU A 91 -4.28 2.05 3.98
N CYS A 92 -5.54 1.84 3.65
CA CYS A 92 -6.18 2.37 2.45
C CYS A 92 -7.49 3.07 2.85
N GLN A 93 -7.52 4.39 2.70
CA GLN A 93 -8.61 5.25 3.16
C GLN A 93 -9.15 6.13 2.03
N SER A 94 -10.48 6.13 1.85
CA SER A 94 -11.13 6.97 0.82
C SER A 94 -10.62 6.70 -0.60
N VAL A 95 -10.24 5.46 -0.88
CA VAL A 95 -9.65 5.02 -2.16
C VAL A 95 -10.68 4.28 -3.00
N SER A 96 -10.63 4.41 -4.33
CA SER A 96 -11.57 3.67 -5.20
C SER A 96 -11.24 2.17 -5.26
N SER A 97 -9.96 1.81 -5.38
CA SER A 97 -9.50 0.42 -5.46
C SER A 97 -8.18 0.20 -4.71
N CYS A 98 -8.16 -0.76 -3.78
CA CYS A 98 -6.98 -1.19 -3.04
C CYS A 98 -6.68 -2.65 -3.40
N THR A 99 -5.45 -2.95 -3.83
CA THR A 99 -5.03 -4.31 -4.21
C THR A 99 -3.69 -4.71 -3.59
N PRO A 100 -3.56 -4.76 -2.25
CA PRO A 100 -2.32 -5.15 -1.61
C PRO A 100 -2.07 -6.67 -1.69
N THR A 101 -0.80 -7.03 -1.84
CA THR A 101 -0.27 -8.38 -1.61
C THR A 101 0.60 -8.33 -0.34
N LEU A 102 0.26 -9.15 0.66
CA LEU A 102 0.92 -9.15 1.97
C LEU A 102 1.55 -10.51 2.29
N GLY A 103 2.68 -10.49 3.00
CA GLY A 103 3.35 -11.67 3.56
C GLY A 103 2.90 -11.99 4.98
N ASP A 104 3.74 -12.77 5.68
CA ASP A 104 3.49 -13.26 7.04
C ASP A 104 3.25 -12.12 8.02
N LYS A 105 2.23 -12.28 8.87
CA LYS A 105 1.75 -11.28 9.84
C LYS A 105 1.40 -9.91 9.23
N GLY A 106 1.17 -9.84 7.92
CA GLY A 106 0.71 -8.61 7.28
C GLY A 106 -0.69 -8.18 7.75
N VAL A 107 -0.91 -6.88 7.84
CA VAL A 107 -2.20 -6.29 8.22
C VAL A 107 -2.68 -5.34 7.12
N ALA A 108 -3.89 -5.56 6.60
CA ALA A 108 -4.57 -4.63 5.68
C ALA A 108 -5.77 -3.96 6.36
N ARG A 109 -5.86 -2.64 6.27
CA ARG A 109 -6.99 -1.83 6.74
C ARG A 109 -7.57 -1.06 5.57
N CYS A 110 -8.79 -1.43 5.18
CA CYS A 110 -9.53 -0.79 4.10
C CYS A 110 -10.73 -0.05 4.68
N THR A 111 -10.74 1.28 4.60
CA THR A 111 -11.76 2.14 5.20
C THR A 111 -12.37 3.09 4.18
N SER A 112 -13.70 3.05 4.03
CA SER A 112 -14.41 3.92 3.07
C SER A 112 -13.90 3.74 1.62
N VAL A 113 -13.65 2.50 1.21
CA VAL A 113 -13.09 2.18 -0.12
C VAL A 113 -14.12 1.55 -1.05
N GLY A 114 -13.97 1.78 -2.36
CA GLY A 114 -14.84 1.15 -3.37
C GLY A 114 -14.64 -0.37 -3.41
N THR A 115 -13.39 -0.80 -3.62
CA THR A 115 -12.99 -2.21 -3.66
C THR A 115 -11.71 -2.41 -2.85
N CYS A 116 -11.66 -3.47 -2.04
CA CYS A 116 -10.49 -3.94 -1.31
C CYS A 116 -10.26 -5.41 -1.66
N ASP A 117 -9.34 -5.67 -2.58
CA ASP A 117 -8.98 -7.03 -3.02
C ASP A 117 -7.59 -7.38 -2.48
N VAL A 118 -7.56 -8.02 -1.32
CA VAL A 118 -6.32 -8.37 -0.62
C VAL A 118 -5.87 -9.77 -0.99
N THR A 119 -4.59 -9.91 -1.31
CA THR A 119 -3.94 -11.22 -1.45
C THR A 119 -2.96 -11.42 -0.30
N CYS A 120 -3.10 -12.52 0.44
CA CYS A 120 -2.18 -12.90 1.49
C CYS A 120 -1.40 -14.14 1.06
N THR A 121 -0.08 -13.99 1.00
CA THR A 121 0.84 -15.04 0.61
C THR A 121 1.18 -15.99 1.77
N ASP A 122 0.95 -15.54 3.00
CA ASP A 122 1.07 -16.29 4.26
C ASP A 122 0.03 -15.77 5.30
N ASP A 123 0.22 -16.05 6.59
CA ASP A 123 -0.68 -15.60 7.67
C ASP A 123 -0.87 -14.08 7.63
N CYS A 124 -2.11 -13.57 7.61
CA CYS A 124 -2.41 -12.14 7.54
C CYS A 124 -3.76 -11.79 8.18
N ALA A 125 -4.01 -10.52 8.47
CA ALA A 125 -5.31 -10.02 8.92
C ALA A 125 -5.82 -8.85 8.07
N VAL A 126 -7.08 -8.92 7.67
CA VAL A 126 -7.75 -7.92 6.82
C VAL A 126 -8.95 -7.34 7.56
N TYR A 127 -8.98 -6.02 7.64
CA TYR A 127 -10.02 -5.21 8.25
C TYR A 127 -10.72 -4.40 7.16
N CYS A 128 -12.00 -4.65 6.93
CA CYS A 128 -12.79 -3.96 5.92
C CYS A 128 -13.92 -3.18 6.59
N GLN A 129 -13.84 -1.85 6.59
CA GLN A 129 -14.85 -0.95 7.12
C GLN A 129 -15.41 -0.05 6.03
N ASP A 130 -16.75 0.04 5.95
CA ASP A 130 -17.45 0.89 4.98
C ASP A 130 -16.96 0.67 3.53
N THR A 131 -16.72 -0.59 3.18
CA THR A 131 -16.21 -0.99 1.86
C THR A 131 -17.33 -1.43 0.92
N GLY A 132 -17.22 -1.12 -0.37
CA GLY A 132 -18.17 -1.60 -1.37
C GLY A 132 -18.03 -3.11 -1.64
N THR A 133 -16.80 -3.58 -1.85
CA THR A 133 -16.46 -5.00 -1.94
C THR A 133 -15.15 -5.26 -1.21
N CYS A 134 -15.09 -6.35 -0.46
CA CYS A 134 -13.90 -6.80 0.24
C CYS A 134 -13.68 -8.28 -0.09
N THR A 135 -12.64 -8.56 -0.88
CA THR A 135 -12.23 -9.91 -1.27
C THR A 135 -10.89 -10.20 -0.62
N VAL A 136 -10.77 -11.35 0.02
CA VAL A 136 -9.51 -11.83 0.60
C VAL A 136 -9.16 -13.17 -0.02
N SER A 137 -7.97 -13.26 -0.59
CA SER A 137 -7.42 -14.50 -1.15
C SER A 137 -6.24 -14.96 -0.31
N CYS A 138 -6.28 -16.20 0.16
CA CYS A 138 -5.20 -16.82 0.92
C CYS A 138 -4.47 -17.82 0.01
N ASP A 139 -3.21 -17.54 -0.34
CA ASP A 139 -2.38 -18.50 -1.09
C ASP A 139 -1.98 -19.68 -0.20
N GLN A 140 -1.78 -19.40 1.09
CA GLN A 140 -1.50 -20.37 2.14
C GLN A 140 -2.53 -20.28 3.26
N GLY A 141 -2.80 -21.42 3.90
CA GLY A 141 -3.73 -21.52 5.01
C GLY A 141 -5.21 -21.54 4.58
N ASN A 142 -6.09 -21.52 5.58
CA ASN A 142 -7.53 -21.41 5.38
C ASN A 142 -7.96 -19.98 5.68
N GLN A 143 -8.75 -19.39 4.78
CA GLN A 143 -9.49 -18.17 5.07
C GLN A 143 -10.47 -18.43 6.20
N GLN A 144 -10.44 -17.59 7.23
CA GLN A 144 -11.38 -17.65 8.35
C GLN A 144 -11.97 -16.28 8.66
N SER A 145 -13.25 -16.29 9.04
CA SER A 145 -13.93 -15.11 9.56
C SER A 145 -13.70 -15.04 11.07
N CYS A 146 -13.16 -13.92 11.53
CA CYS A 146 -12.82 -13.65 12.91
C CYS A 146 -13.82 -12.68 13.55
N GLU A 147 -13.61 -12.35 14.83
CA GLU A 147 -14.42 -11.33 15.52
C GLU A 147 -14.15 -9.92 14.95
N ASN A 148 -15.11 -9.00 15.11
CA ASN A 148 -15.07 -7.62 14.60
C ASN A 148 -14.88 -7.49 13.08
N ASP A 149 -15.55 -8.36 12.31
CA ASP A 149 -15.55 -8.33 10.84
C ASP A 149 -14.15 -8.44 10.21
N VAL A 150 -13.22 -9.05 10.95
CA VAL A 150 -11.87 -9.35 10.47
C VAL A 150 -11.87 -10.64 9.67
N VAL A 151 -11.16 -10.65 8.55
CA VAL A 151 -10.86 -11.87 7.79
C VAL A 151 -9.38 -12.16 7.94
N ALA A 152 -9.03 -13.39 8.31
CA ALA A 152 -7.65 -13.80 8.45
C ALA A 152 -7.33 -14.96 7.50
N CYS A 153 -6.14 -14.92 6.92
CA CYS A 153 -5.47 -16.10 6.38
C CYS A 153 -4.58 -16.61 7.51
N GLY A 154 -4.78 -17.85 7.97
CA GLY A 154 -4.13 -18.29 9.21
C GLY A 154 -4.90 -17.87 10.47
N PRO A 155 -4.33 -18.02 11.68
CA PRO A 155 -5.02 -17.82 12.95
C PRO A 155 -5.66 -16.44 13.09
N CYS A 156 -6.84 -16.36 13.73
CA CYS A 156 -7.41 -15.06 14.05
C CYS A 156 -6.49 -14.24 14.96
N PRO A 157 -6.25 -12.95 14.65
CA PRO A 157 -5.48 -12.09 15.51
C PRO A 157 -6.19 -11.92 16.87
N PRO A 158 -5.44 -11.65 17.95
CA PRO A 158 -6.06 -11.34 19.24
C PRO A 158 -6.96 -10.11 19.10
N VAL A 159 -8.09 -10.12 19.79
CA VAL A 159 -9.02 -8.99 19.81
C VAL A 159 -8.38 -7.84 20.58
N THR A 160 -7.65 -6.99 19.88
CA THR A 160 -7.26 -5.67 20.37
C THR A 160 -8.32 -4.69 19.89
N ASN A 161 -8.92 -3.93 20.81
CA ASN A 161 -9.84 -2.85 20.42
C ASN A 161 -9.15 -1.96 19.38
N PRO A 162 -9.81 -1.62 18.27
CA PRO A 162 -9.28 -0.61 17.36
C PRO A 162 -9.16 0.70 18.14
N THR A 163 -7.93 1.17 18.34
CA THR A 163 -7.63 2.51 18.86
C THR A 163 -7.74 3.55 17.78
#